data_AF-A0A964TGA3-F1
#
_entry.id   AF-A0A964TGA3-F1
#
_cell.length_a   1.000
_cell.length_b   1.000
_cell.length_c   1.000
_cell.angle_alpha   90.00
_cell.angle_beta   90.00
_cell.angle_gamma   90.00
#
_symmetry.space_group_name_H-M   'P 1'
#
loop_
_entity.id
_entity.type
_entity.pdbx_description
1 polymer ?
#
loop_
_entity_poly.entity_id
_entity_poly.type
_entity_poly.pdbx_seq_one_letter_code
_entity_poly.pdbx_strand_id
1 'polypeptide(L)'
;MTEPVDEAELARRLAERAATGGRMICAIAGPPGSGKSTLAEALVARLNAQAPGTAALLPMDGFHYDDTWLIPAGLRPRKGAPETFDVAGLRHVLGRLRAGEDGVFVPVFDRTLEIARAGARPIPAAARVIVCEGNWLLLDREPWSGLRPFFDLTAMIEVPEATLRDRLRRRWEGYGLSEDEIAWKLDGNDLPNGRLVARASVPADVVLRQDG
;
A
#
# COMPACT_ATOMS: atom_id res chain seq x y z
N MET A 1 17.55 -5.42 -14.38
CA MET A 1 17.83 -5.19 -12.95
C MET A 1 17.00 -3.99 -12.53
N THR A 2 16.27 -4.08 -11.42
CA THR A 2 15.46 -2.95 -10.93
C THR A 2 16.36 -1.83 -10.41
N GLU A 3 16.03 -0.58 -10.72
CA GLU A 3 16.87 0.58 -10.42
C GLU A 3 16.68 1.04 -8.96
N PRO A 4 17.75 1.19 -8.16
CA PRO A 4 17.63 1.78 -6.83
C PRO A 4 17.43 3.29 -6.91
N VAL A 5 16.47 3.82 -6.16
CA VAL A 5 16.20 5.27 -6.06
C VAL A 5 15.94 5.66 -4.61
N ASP A 6 16.06 6.96 -4.31
CA ASP A 6 15.56 7.54 -3.06
C ASP A 6 14.17 8.18 -3.24
N GLU A 7 13.60 8.69 -2.15
CA GLU A 7 12.27 9.31 -2.15
C GLU A 7 12.21 10.59 -2.99
N ALA A 8 13.30 11.37 -3.04
CA ALA A 8 13.36 12.61 -3.81
C ALA A 8 13.39 12.34 -5.32
N GLU A 9 14.16 11.34 -5.75
CA GLU A 9 14.22 10.89 -7.13
C GLU A 9 12.89 10.28 -7.58
N LEU A 10 12.23 9.49 -6.72
CA LEU A 10 10.88 9.00 -7.00
C LEU A 10 9.89 10.16 -7.17
N ALA A 11 9.92 11.16 -6.29
CA ALA A 11 9.07 12.35 -6.40
C ALA A 11 9.29 13.10 -7.73
N ARG A 12 10.57 13.28 -8.13
CA ARG A 12 10.92 13.93 -9.39
C ARG A 12 10.33 13.18 -10.59
N ARG A 13 10.49 11.86 -10.66
CA ARG A 13 9.94 11.03 -11.75
C ARG A 13 8.42 11.13 -11.84
N LEU A 14 7.74 11.13 -10.70
CA LEU A 14 6.29 11.26 -10.66
C LEU A 14 5.82 12.62 -11.17
N ALA A 15 6.47 13.71 -10.75
CA ALA A 15 6.17 15.06 -11.19
C ALA A 15 6.38 15.22 -12.72
N GLU A 16 7.51 14.74 -13.24
CA GLU A 16 7.84 14.83 -14.67
C GLU A 16 6.85 14.08 -15.56
N ARG A 17 6.48 12.86 -15.17
CA ARG A 17 5.51 12.07 -15.94
C ARG A 17 4.09 12.65 -15.83
N ALA A 18 3.72 13.19 -14.67
CA ALA A 18 2.41 13.83 -14.50
C ALA A 18 2.28 15.14 -15.29
N ALA A 19 3.38 15.87 -15.51
CA ALA A 19 3.40 17.10 -16.30
C ALA A 19 3.17 16.86 -17.81
N THR A 20 3.51 15.67 -18.30
CA THR A 20 3.49 15.34 -19.74
C THR A 20 2.30 14.47 -20.17
N GLY A 21 1.46 14.04 -19.24
CA GLY A 21 0.43 13.04 -19.50
C GLY A 21 -0.89 13.21 -18.73
N GLY A 22 -1.71 12.15 -18.79
CA GLY A 22 -2.94 12.00 -18.01
C GLY A 22 -2.69 11.80 -16.51
N ARG A 23 -3.70 11.31 -15.79
CA ARG A 23 -3.51 10.93 -14.38
C ARG A 23 -2.58 9.72 -14.29
N MET A 24 -1.53 9.88 -13.49
CA MET A 24 -0.55 8.86 -13.16
C MET A 24 -0.93 8.15 -11.86
N ILE A 25 -0.77 6.82 -11.84
CA ILE A 25 -0.91 6.01 -10.65
C ILE A 25 0.40 5.26 -10.40
N CYS A 26 1.03 5.56 -9.26
CA CYS A 26 2.24 4.91 -8.77
C CYS A 26 1.87 3.85 -7.73
N ALA A 27 2.29 2.60 -7.92
CA ALA A 27 2.17 1.57 -6.89
C ALA A 27 3.45 1.52 -6.03
N ILE A 28 3.30 1.66 -4.71
CA ILE A 28 4.37 1.44 -3.75
C ILE A 28 4.05 0.17 -2.96
N ALA A 29 4.77 -0.91 -3.29
CA ALA A 29 4.68 -2.18 -2.61
C ALA A 29 5.79 -2.36 -1.58
N GLY A 30 5.54 -3.19 -0.58
CA GLY A 30 6.54 -3.56 0.42
C GLY A 30 5.94 -4.41 1.52
N PRO A 31 6.77 -5.17 2.26
CA PRO A 31 6.29 -6.07 3.31
C PRO A 31 5.63 -5.30 4.49
N PRO A 32 4.84 -5.97 5.34
CA PRO A 32 4.41 -5.40 6.62
C PRO A 32 5.60 -4.88 7.42
N GLY A 33 5.51 -3.66 7.97
CA GLY A 33 6.62 -3.04 8.71
C GLY A 33 7.67 -2.32 7.84
N SER A 34 7.49 -2.26 6.51
CA SER A 34 8.44 -1.60 5.60
C SER A 34 8.46 -0.07 5.68
N GLY A 35 7.50 0.56 6.36
CA GLY A 35 7.38 2.03 6.37
C GLY A 35 6.78 2.62 5.08
N LYS A 36 6.14 1.81 4.23
CA LYS A 36 5.48 2.27 2.99
C LYS A 36 4.47 3.40 3.17
N SER A 37 3.65 3.39 4.22
CA SER A 37 2.67 4.46 4.46
C SER A 37 3.37 5.78 4.80
N THR A 38 4.41 5.75 5.64
CA THR A 38 5.22 6.95 5.96
C THR A 38 5.89 7.52 4.72
N LEU A 39 6.51 6.67 3.89
CA LEU A 39 7.13 7.11 2.63
C LEU A 39 6.08 7.68 1.66
N ALA A 40 4.95 7.00 1.50
CA ALA A 40 3.89 7.43 0.58
C ALA A 40 3.25 8.75 1.01
N GLU A 41 3.05 8.96 2.31
CA GLU A 41 2.59 10.24 2.88
C GLU A 41 3.60 11.36 2.65
N ALA A 42 4.89 11.12 2.92
CA ALA A 42 5.96 12.08 2.67
C ALA A 42 6.05 12.47 1.19
N LEU A 43 5.93 11.49 0.29
CA LEU A 43 5.94 11.68 -1.15
C LEU A 43 4.77 12.55 -1.63
N VAL A 44 3.55 12.25 -1.17
CA VAL A 44 2.36 13.07 -1.48
C VAL A 44 2.51 14.49 -0.92
N ALA A 45 3.03 14.64 0.30
CA ALA A 45 3.29 15.95 0.90
C ALA A 45 4.31 16.75 0.10
N ARG A 46 5.42 16.13 -0.34
CA ARG A 46 6.45 16.76 -1.16
C ARG A 46 5.89 17.23 -2.51
N LEU A 47 5.11 16.40 -3.20
CA LEU A 47 4.49 16.76 -4.47
C LEU A 47 3.50 17.93 -4.30
N ASN A 48 2.68 17.88 -3.24
CA ASN A 48 1.73 18.95 -2.94
C ASN A 48 2.39 20.25 -2.44
N ALA A 49 3.59 20.20 -1.88
CA ALA A 49 4.36 21.39 -1.54
C ALA A 49 4.83 22.16 -2.79
N GLN A 50 5.06 21.46 -3.90
CA GLN A 50 5.43 22.07 -5.19
C GLN A 50 4.19 22.52 -5.97
N ALA A 51 3.14 21.70 -5.97
CA ALA A 51 1.88 21.99 -6.66
C ALA A 51 0.70 21.50 -5.80
N PRO A 52 0.10 22.37 -4.98
CA PRO A 52 -0.97 21.99 -4.04
C PRO A 52 -2.16 21.29 -4.72
N GLY A 53 -2.59 20.17 -4.14
CA GLY A 53 -3.76 19.42 -4.60
C GLY A 53 -3.53 18.52 -5.81
N THR A 54 -2.28 18.40 -6.29
CA THR A 54 -1.94 17.59 -7.47
C THR A 54 -1.59 16.14 -7.15
N ALA A 55 -1.37 15.79 -5.88
CA ALA A 55 -1.09 14.43 -5.44
C ALA A 55 -2.08 13.94 -4.38
N ALA A 56 -2.45 12.65 -4.46
CA ALA A 56 -3.32 12.00 -3.48
C ALA A 56 -2.87 10.58 -3.15
N LEU A 57 -3.16 10.14 -1.92
CA LEU A 57 -2.84 8.81 -1.41
C LEU A 57 -4.03 7.85 -1.57
N LEU A 58 -3.77 6.61 -2.00
CA LEU A 58 -4.72 5.50 -2.03
C LEU A 58 -4.14 4.28 -1.28
N PRO A 59 -4.36 4.17 0.04
CA PRO A 59 -3.95 3.00 0.81
C PRO A 59 -4.82 1.80 0.46
N MET A 60 -4.18 0.68 0.12
CA MET A 60 -4.81 -0.63 -0.09
C MET A 60 -5.57 -1.10 1.16
N ASP A 61 -5.14 -0.69 2.35
CA ASP A 61 -5.75 -1.09 3.62
C ASP A 61 -7.23 -0.71 3.72
N GLY A 62 -7.68 0.33 3.01
CA GLY A 62 -9.10 0.68 2.94
C GLY A 62 -9.99 -0.42 2.34
N PHE A 63 -9.41 -1.43 1.71
CA PHE A 63 -10.12 -2.52 1.05
C PHE A 63 -10.06 -3.82 1.85
N HIS A 64 -9.74 -3.80 3.14
CA HIS A 64 -9.92 -4.98 4.00
C HIS A 64 -11.39 -5.40 4.02
N TYR A 65 -11.63 -6.72 3.99
CA TYR A 65 -12.93 -7.22 4.42
C TYR A 65 -13.15 -6.95 5.90
N ASP A 66 -14.41 -6.70 6.24
CA ASP A 66 -14.81 -6.48 7.61
C ASP A 66 -14.75 -7.77 8.44
N ASP A 67 -14.58 -7.63 9.76
CA ASP A 67 -14.52 -8.77 10.67
C ASP A 67 -15.83 -9.58 10.67
N THR A 68 -16.97 -8.96 10.36
CA THR A 68 -18.27 -9.63 10.18
C THR A 68 -18.23 -10.71 9.08
N TRP A 69 -17.37 -10.55 8.07
CA TRP A 69 -17.14 -11.56 7.04
C TRP A 69 -15.94 -12.47 7.38
N LEU A 70 -14.84 -11.91 7.89
CA LEU A 70 -13.61 -12.66 8.17
C LEU A 70 -13.76 -13.71 9.27
N ILE A 71 -14.60 -13.45 10.29
CA ILE A 71 -14.83 -14.38 11.41
C ILE A 71 -15.50 -15.67 10.92
N PRO A 72 -16.69 -15.66 10.28
CA PRO A 72 -17.32 -16.89 9.81
C PRO A 72 -16.49 -17.59 8.71
N ALA A 73 -15.67 -16.86 7.96
CA ALA A 73 -14.75 -17.43 6.98
C ALA A 73 -13.48 -18.06 7.60
N GLY A 74 -13.25 -17.92 8.91
CA GLY A 74 -12.04 -18.41 9.59
C GLY A 74 -10.76 -17.66 9.22
N LEU A 75 -10.88 -16.50 8.57
CA LEU A 75 -9.77 -15.70 8.06
C LEU A 75 -9.32 -14.58 9.01
N ARG A 76 -10.09 -14.32 10.07
CA ARG A 76 -9.79 -13.26 11.05
C ARG A 76 -8.38 -13.33 11.66
N PRO A 77 -7.83 -14.51 12.02
CA PRO A 77 -6.45 -14.62 12.52
C PRO A 77 -5.39 -14.23 11.49
N ARG A 78 -5.74 -14.28 10.20
CA ARG A 78 -4.88 -13.98 9.05
C ARG A 78 -5.16 -12.62 8.41
N LYS A 79 -5.90 -11.73 9.09
CA LYS A 79 -6.20 -10.38 8.58
C LYS A 79 -4.89 -9.68 8.18
N GLY A 80 -4.85 -9.19 6.94
CA GLY A 80 -3.66 -8.65 6.28
C GLY A 80 -3.04 -9.58 5.23
N ALA A 81 -3.42 -10.87 5.21
CA ALA A 81 -3.07 -11.80 4.14
C ALA A 81 -3.78 -11.44 2.80
N PRO A 82 -3.28 -11.89 1.64
CA PRO A 82 -3.83 -11.51 0.33
C PRO A 82 -5.33 -11.79 0.16
N GLU A 83 -5.83 -12.87 0.78
CA GLU A 83 -7.23 -13.31 0.72
C GLU A 83 -8.20 -12.49 1.61
N THR A 84 -7.70 -11.53 2.40
CA THR A 84 -8.53 -10.73 3.32
C THR A 84 -8.89 -9.35 2.77
N PHE A 85 -8.78 -9.14 1.46
CA PHE A 85 -9.01 -7.86 0.79
C PHE A 85 -10.01 -7.97 -0.36
N ASP A 86 -10.81 -6.93 -0.53
CA ASP A 86 -11.63 -6.68 -1.71
C ASP A 86 -10.79 -6.12 -2.87
N VAL A 87 -10.08 -7.01 -3.55
CA VAL A 87 -9.26 -6.65 -4.72
C VAL A 87 -10.11 -6.16 -5.90
N ALA A 88 -11.35 -6.65 -6.03
CA ALA A 88 -12.27 -6.20 -7.06
C ALA A 88 -12.72 -4.76 -6.83
N GLY A 89 -13.03 -4.40 -5.58
CA GLY A 89 -13.31 -3.03 -5.16
C GLY A 89 -12.14 -2.09 -5.42
N LEU A 90 -10.91 -2.50 -5.07
CA LEU A 90 -9.70 -1.74 -5.38
C LEU A 90 -9.53 -1.53 -6.89
N ARG A 91 -9.71 -2.59 -7.69
CA ARG A 91 -9.65 -2.52 -9.15
C ARG A 91 -10.67 -1.52 -9.71
N HIS A 92 -11.89 -1.53 -9.18
CA HIS A 92 -12.94 -0.60 -9.61
C HIS A 92 -12.56 0.85 -9.29
N VAL A 93 -12.07 1.13 -8.07
CA VAL A 93 -11.60 2.47 -7.69
C VAL A 93 -10.44 2.93 -8.57
N LEU A 94 -9.45 2.07 -8.82
CA LEU A 94 -8.34 2.38 -9.73
C LEU A 94 -8.82 2.72 -11.15
N GLY A 95 -9.82 2.00 -11.66
CA GLY A 95 -10.44 2.28 -12.96
C GLY A 95 -11.12 3.64 -13.02
N ARG A 96 -11.91 3.99 -12.00
CA ARG A 96 -12.56 5.31 -11.90
C ARG A 96 -11.54 6.45 -11.80
N LEU A 97 -10.49 6.23 -11.01
CA LEU A 97 -9.38 7.19 -10.92
C LEU A 97 -8.71 7.36 -12.28
N ARG A 98 -8.33 6.27 -12.95
CA ARG A 98 -7.72 6.29 -14.28
C ARG A 98 -8.57 7.04 -15.31
N ALA A 99 -9.89 6.87 -15.27
CA ALA A 99 -10.84 7.55 -16.13
C ALA A 99 -10.95 9.07 -15.88
N GLY A 100 -10.33 9.57 -14.81
CA GLY A 100 -10.37 10.99 -14.46
C GLY A 100 -11.72 11.43 -13.88
N GLU A 101 -12.52 10.48 -13.36
CA GLU A 101 -13.78 10.81 -12.69
C GLU A 101 -13.54 11.77 -11.53
N ASP A 102 -14.45 12.72 -11.36
CA ASP A 102 -14.49 13.59 -10.20
C ASP A 102 -15.30 12.96 -9.05
N GLY A 103 -15.00 13.34 -7.81
CA GLY A 103 -15.71 12.82 -6.64
C GLY A 103 -15.51 11.32 -6.41
N VAL A 104 -14.35 10.76 -6.76
CA VAL A 104 -14.03 9.37 -6.39
C VAL A 104 -13.72 9.31 -4.90
N PHE A 105 -14.70 8.88 -4.12
CA PHE A 105 -14.51 8.58 -2.70
C PHE A 105 -13.90 7.19 -2.52
N VAL A 106 -12.87 7.12 -1.68
CA VAL A 106 -12.14 5.88 -1.39
C VAL A 106 -12.32 5.50 0.07
N PRO A 107 -12.33 4.19 0.38
CA PRO A 107 -12.41 3.75 1.76
C PRO A 107 -11.10 4.03 2.50
N VAL A 108 -11.18 4.25 3.81
CA VAL A 108 -10.02 4.46 4.68
C VAL A 108 -10.08 3.47 5.83
N PHE A 109 -8.98 2.76 6.07
CA PHE A 109 -8.88 1.85 7.21
C PHE A 109 -8.67 2.64 8.50
N ASP A 110 -9.61 2.50 9.43
CA ASP A 110 -9.51 3.07 10.76
C ASP A 110 -8.78 2.07 11.67
N ARG A 111 -7.55 2.40 12.07
CA ARG A 111 -6.71 1.57 12.95
C ARG A 111 -7.19 1.53 14.41
N THR A 112 -8.03 2.47 14.82
CA THR A 112 -8.61 2.51 16.16
C THR A 112 -9.81 1.58 16.26
N LEU A 113 -10.64 1.56 15.20
CA LEU A 113 -11.82 0.69 15.13
C LEU A 113 -11.57 -0.65 14.44
N GLU A 114 -10.43 -0.81 13.77
CA GLU A 114 -10.06 -1.97 12.96
C GLU A 114 -11.05 -2.30 11.82
N ILE A 115 -11.67 -1.26 11.23
CA ILE A 115 -12.63 -1.36 10.13
C ILE A 115 -12.25 -0.51 8.91
N ALA A 116 -12.70 -0.92 7.73
CA ALA A 116 -12.65 -0.10 6.52
C ALA A 116 -13.87 0.83 6.46
N ARG A 117 -13.67 2.14 6.63
CA ARG A 117 -14.74 3.15 6.50
C ARG A 117 -14.98 3.48 5.04
N ALA A 118 -16.12 3.05 4.51
CA ALA A 118 -16.54 3.38 3.15
C ALA A 118 -16.75 4.89 2.97
N GLY A 119 -16.45 5.41 1.78
CA GLY A 119 -16.74 6.81 1.43
C GLY A 119 -15.96 7.85 2.25
N ALA A 120 -14.86 7.47 2.90
CA ALA A 120 -14.23 8.28 3.94
C ALA A 120 -13.38 9.44 3.43
N ARG A 121 -12.82 9.34 2.21
CA ARG A 121 -11.95 10.39 1.66
C ARG A 121 -12.19 10.61 0.17
N PRO A 122 -12.40 11.85 -0.30
CA PRO A 122 -12.44 12.17 -1.72
C PRO A 122 -11.02 12.23 -2.29
N ILE A 123 -10.84 11.71 -3.51
CA ILE A 123 -9.69 12.01 -4.36
C ILE A 123 -10.16 12.97 -5.46
N PRO A 124 -9.70 14.24 -5.46
CA PRO A 124 -10.19 15.24 -6.42
C PRO A 124 -9.69 14.98 -7.83
N ALA A 125 -10.46 15.39 -8.85
CA ALA A 125 -10.05 15.36 -10.25
C ALA A 125 -8.67 16.02 -10.50
N ALA A 126 -8.36 17.08 -9.74
CA ALA A 126 -7.09 17.80 -9.81
C ALA A 126 -5.87 16.98 -9.37
N ALA A 127 -6.04 15.91 -8.58
CA ALA A 127 -4.94 15.03 -8.22
C ALA A 127 -4.51 14.22 -9.45
N ARG A 128 -3.41 14.65 -10.09
CA ARG A 128 -2.82 14.00 -11.27
C ARG A 128 -1.88 12.87 -10.90
N VAL A 129 -1.31 12.88 -9.69
CA VAL A 129 -0.50 11.79 -9.16
C VAL A 129 -1.26 11.06 -8.07
N ILE A 130 -1.56 9.79 -8.28
CA ILE A 130 -2.11 8.90 -7.27
C ILE A 130 -0.99 8.01 -6.77
N VAL A 131 -0.66 8.09 -5.49
CA VAL A 131 0.24 7.14 -4.83
C VAL A 131 -0.61 6.06 -4.19
N CYS A 132 -0.65 4.89 -4.81
CA CYS A 132 -1.31 3.71 -4.25
C CYS A 132 -0.28 2.88 -3.47
N GLU A 133 -0.51 2.66 -2.18
CA GLU A 133 0.43 1.92 -1.33
C GLU A 133 -0.23 0.68 -0.73
N GLY A 134 0.51 -0.43 -0.65
CA GLY A 134 0.00 -1.69 -0.10
C GLY A 134 0.95 -2.85 -0.27
N ASN A 135 0.81 -3.90 0.54
CA ASN A 135 1.74 -5.04 0.49
C ASN A 135 1.70 -5.80 -0.85
N TRP A 136 0.51 -5.92 -1.43
CA TRP A 136 0.21 -6.92 -2.45
C TRP A 136 0.10 -6.34 -3.88
N LEU A 137 0.35 -5.04 -4.06
CA LEU A 137 0.13 -4.34 -5.33
C LEU A 137 0.94 -4.91 -6.50
N LEU A 138 2.07 -5.59 -6.22
CA LEU A 138 2.92 -6.23 -7.22
C LEU A 138 2.88 -7.76 -7.17
N LEU A 139 2.02 -8.35 -6.33
CA LEU A 139 1.94 -9.80 -6.16
C LEU A 139 1.56 -10.51 -7.48
N ASP A 140 2.33 -11.53 -7.87
CA ASP A 140 2.11 -12.33 -9.08
C ASP A 140 1.14 -13.48 -8.85
N ARG A 141 -0.08 -13.12 -8.47
CA ARG A 141 -1.14 -14.06 -8.19
C ARG A 141 -2.49 -13.40 -8.40
N GLU A 142 -3.41 -14.08 -9.07
CA GLU A 142 -4.80 -13.60 -9.15
C GLU A 142 -5.47 -13.57 -7.76
N PRO A 143 -6.32 -12.56 -7.47
CA PRO A 143 -6.74 -11.48 -8.36
C PRO A 143 -5.80 -10.24 -8.41
N TRP A 144 -4.68 -10.25 -7.68
CA TRP A 144 -3.78 -9.10 -7.53
C TRP A 144 -3.03 -8.73 -8.81
N SER A 145 -2.61 -9.72 -9.60
CA SER A 145 -1.97 -9.51 -10.91
C SER A 145 -2.83 -8.68 -11.87
N GLY A 146 -4.16 -8.75 -11.73
CA GLY A 146 -5.11 -7.93 -12.49
C GLY A 146 -5.06 -6.43 -12.20
N LEU A 147 -4.34 -5.97 -11.17
CA LEU A 147 -4.14 -4.55 -10.87
C LEU A 147 -3.01 -3.91 -11.69
N ARG A 148 -2.07 -4.70 -12.24
CA ARG A 148 -0.88 -4.18 -12.93
C ARG A 148 -1.17 -3.17 -14.05
N PRO A 149 -2.18 -3.37 -14.92
CA PRO A 149 -2.47 -2.40 -15.99
C PRO A 149 -2.84 -1.00 -15.48
N PHE A 150 -3.17 -0.85 -14.19
CA PHE A 150 -3.50 0.43 -13.59
C PHE A 150 -2.28 1.20 -13.06
N PHE A 151 -1.07 0.65 -13.09
CA PHE A 151 0.12 1.31 -12.56
C PHE A 151 1.05 1.76 -13.68
N ASP A 152 1.47 3.02 -13.64
CA ASP A 152 2.38 3.62 -14.64
C ASP A 152 3.84 3.65 -14.16
N LEU A 153 4.02 3.57 -12.84
CA LEU A 153 5.29 3.43 -12.18
C LEU A 153 5.09 2.54 -10.96
N THR A 154 6.01 1.63 -10.73
CA THR A 154 5.97 0.69 -9.62
C THR A 154 7.25 0.80 -8.81
N ALA A 155 7.12 0.83 -7.49
CA ALA A 155 8.21 0.89 -6.54
C ALA A 155 8.07 -0.26 -5.54
N MET A 156 9.17 -0.95 -5.25
CA MET A 156 9.25 -1.92 -4.15
C MET A 156 10.12 -1.34 -3.03
N ILE A 157 9.63 -1.37 -1.80
CA ILE A 157 10.45 -1.08 -0.62
C ILE A 157 11.09 -2.38 -0.14
N GLU A 158 12.41 -2.42 -0.19
CA GLU A 158 13.23 -3.51 0.32
C GLU A 158 13.75 -3.15 1.71
N VAL A 159 13.48 -4.03 2.67
CA VAL A 159 13.93 -3.90 4.06
C VAL A 159 14.40 -5.28 4.53
N PRO A 160 15.57 -5.40 5.19
CA PRO A 160 16.00 -6.65 5.78
C PRO A 160 14.95 -7.25 6.74
N GLU A 161 14.76 -8.58 6.70
CA GLU A 161 13.74 -9.24 7.53
C GLU A 161 13.96 -9.00 9.04
N ALA A 162 15.22 -8.92 9.48
CA ALA A 162 15.55 -8.59 10.87
C ALA A 162 14.99 -7.21 11.28
N THR A 163 15.19 -6.19 10.45
CA THR A 163 14.63 -4.84 10.66
C THR A 163 13.10 -4.85 10.64
N LEU A 164 12.48 -5.63 9.76
CA LEU A 164 11.02 -5.80 9.75
C LEU A 164 10.51 -6.42 11.06
N ARG A 165 11.16 -7.49 11.55
CA ARG A 165 10.82 -8.14 12.82
C ARG A 165 10.87 -7.14 13.96
N ASP A 166 11.94 -6.35 14.06
CA ASP A 166 12.11 -5.38 15.14
C ASP A 166 11.06 -4.27 15.09
N ARG A 167 10.77 -3.74 13.90
CA ARG A 167 9.73 -2.70 13.70
C ARG A 167 8.33 -3.24 14.04
N LEU A 168 8.01 -4.45 13.60
CA LEU A 168 6.71 -5.08 13.86
C LEU A 168 6.54 -5.42 15.34
N ARG A 169 7.59 -5.93 16.01
CA ARG A 169 7.57 -6.18 17.46
C ARG A 169 7.24 -4.91 18.21
N ARG A 170 7.99 -3.81 17.98
CA ARG A 170 7.75 -2.51 18.63
C ARG A 170 6.33 -1.99 18.39
N ARG A 171 5.80 -2.18 17.18
CA ARG A 171 4.41 -1.82 16.87
C ARG A 171 3.43 -2.59 17.76
N TRP A 172 3.59 -3.90 17.89
CA TRP A 172 2.68 -4.74 18.67
C TRP A 172 2.82 -4.55 20.18
N GLU A 173 4.04 -4.27 20.67
CA GLU A 173 4.27 -3.80 22.05
C GLU A 173 3.55 -2.48 22.32
N GLY A 174 3.57 -1.55 21.35
CA GLY A 174 2.81 -0.30 21.43
C GLY A 174 1.29 -0.48 21.49
N TYR A 175 0.77 -1.62 21.00
CA TYR A 175 -0.64 -2.01 21.16
C TYR A 175 -0.93 -2.79 22.45
N GLY A 176 0.09 -3.04 23.29
CA GLY A 176 -0.06 -3.72 24.57
C GLY A 176 -0.37 -5.21 24.47
N LEU A 177 0.01 -5.86 23.36
CA LEU A 177 -0.14 -7.31 23.20
C LEU A 177 0.81 -8.09 24.12
N SER A 178 0.41 -9.29 24.52
CA SER A 178 1.26 -10.24 25.26
C SER A 178 2.37 -10.81 24.37
N GLU A 179 3.41 -11.39 24.98
CA GLU A 179 4.53 -11.99 24.24
C GLU A 179 4.08 -13.11 23.28
N ASP A 180 3.13 -13.95 23.70
CA ASP A 180 2.59 -15.03 22.85
C ASP A 180 1.80 -14.47 21.66
N GLU A 181 1.03 -13.41 21.87
CA GLU A 181 0.31 -12.73 20.80
C GLU A 181 1.28 -12.04 19.82
N ILE A 182 2.33 -11.39 20.32
CA ILE A 182 3.39 -10.78 19.51
C ILE A 182 4.08 -11.85 18.68
N ALA A 183 4.49 -12.96 19.30
CA ALA A 183 5.13 -14.09 18.61
C ALA A 183 4.22 -14.61 17.48
N TRP A 184 2.92 -14.80 17.74
CA TRP A 184 1.98 -15.22 16.71
C TRP A 184 1.81 -14.18 15.60
N LYS A 185 1.70 -12.89 15.93
CA LYS A 185 1.61 -11.81 14.94
C LYS A 185 2.83 -11.78 14.02
N LEU A 186 4.03 -11.91 14.58
CA LEU A 186 5.28 -11.91 13.85
C LEU A 186 5.43 -13.16 12.98
N ASP A 187 5.46 -14.33 13.61
CA ASP A 187 5.89 -15.58 12.98
C ASP A 187 4.75 -16.31 12.27
N GLY A 188 3.50 -16.08 12.68
CA GLY A 188 2.31 -16.67 12.09
C GLY A 188 1.66 -15.84 10.99
N ASN A 189 1.87 -14.51 10.96
CA ASN A 189 1.16 -13.63 10.03
C ASN A 189 2.08 -12.63 9.30
N ASP A 190 2.68 -11.66 9.99
CA ASP A 190 3.35 -10.52 9.35
C ASP A 190 4.62 -10.91 8.58
N LEU A 191 5.52 -11.71 9.18
CA LEU A 191 6.75 -12.16 8.50
C LEU A 191 6.46 -13.17 7.38
N PRO A 192 5.56 -14.16 7.53
CA PRO A 192 5.12 -14.98 6.40
C PRO A 192 4.56 -14.16 5.23
N ASN A 193 3.78 -13.12 5.53
CA ASN A 193 3.27 -12.18 4.54
C ASN A 193 4.41 -11.39 3.88
N GLY A 194 5.37 -10.88 4.65
CA GLY A 194 6.53 -10.17 4.13
C GLY A 194 7.40 -11.04 3.21
N ARG A 195 7.65 -12.29 3.58
CA ARG A 195 8.34 -13.27 2.73
C ARG A 195 7.55 -13.58 1.45
N LEU A 196 6.22 -13.57 1.51
CA LEU A 196 5.38 -13.75 0.32
C LEU A 196 5.54 -12.56 -0.63
N VAL A 197 5.50 -11.31 -0.12
CA VAL A 197 5.77 -10.11 -0.93
C VAL A 197 7.12 -10.24 -1.63
N ALA A 198 8.18 -10.57 -0.89
CA ALA A 198 9.53 -10.65 -1.44
C ALA A 198 9.70 -11.74 -2.51
N ARG A 199 9.09 -12.93 -2.31
CA ARG A 199 9.33 -14.08 -3.19
C ARG A 199 8.39 -14.18 -4.40
N ALA A 200 7.21 -13.56 -4.32
CA ALA A 200 6.13 -13.80 -5.27
C ALA A 200 5.61 -12.52 -5.93
N SER A 201 6.26 -11.38 -5.73
CA SER A 201 5.94 -10.17 -6.51
C SER A 201 6.73 -10.13 -7.81
N VAL A 202 6.16 -9.49 -8.84
CA VAL A 202 6.96 -9.14 -10.03
C VAL A 202 7.98 -8.05 -9.71
N PRO A 203 9.06 -7.94 -10.50
CA PRO A 203 9.99 -6.84 -10.40
C PRO A 203 9.27 -5.49 -10.54
N ALA A 204 9.58 -4.55 -9.64
CA ALA A 204 9.18 -3.15 -9.78
C ALA A 204 10.08 -2.43 -10.80
N ASP A 205 9.64 -1.25 -11.25
CA ASP A 205 10.45 -0.34 -12.06
C ASP A 205 11.62 0.22 -11.25
N VAL A 206 11.36 0.56 -9.98
CA VAL A 206 12.36 1.08 -9.04
C VAL A 206 12.29 0.39 -7.67
N VAL A 207 13.39 0.45 -6.93
CA VAL A 207 13.50 -0.09 -5.56
C VAL A 207 13.97 1.01 -4.62
N LEU A 208 13.34 1.08 -3.44
CA LEU A 208 13.75 1.91 -2.32
C LEU A 208 14.31 1.00 -1.24
N ARG A 209 15.59 1.15 -0.90
CA ARG A 209 16.22 0.36 0.18
C ARG A 209 16.19 1.13 1.49
N GLN A 210 15.83 0.45 2.57
CA GLN A 210 15.91 0.98 3.92
C GLN A 210 16.75 0.05 4.79
N ASP A 211 17.86 0.56 5.31
CA ASP A 211 18.84 -0.25 6.04
C ASP A 211 18.63 -0.24 7.57
N GLY A 212 17.69 0.56 8.11
CA GLY A 212 17.40 0.66 9.55
C GLY A 212 16.33 1.67 9.87
#